data_AF-A0A9Q5ZII8-F1
#
_entry.id   AF-A0A9Q5ZII8-F1
#
_cell.length_a   1.000
_cell.length_b   1.000
_cell.length_c   1.000
_cell.angle_alpha   90.00
_cell.angle_beta   90.00
_cell.angle_gamma   90.00
#
_symmetry.space_group_name_H-M   'P 1'
#
loop_
_entity.id
_entity.type
_entity.pdbx_description
1 polymer ?
#
loop_
_entity_poly.entity_id
_entity_poly.type
_entity_poly.pdbx_seq_one_letter_code
_entity_poly.pdbx_strand_id
1 'polypeptide(L)' 'MFRVYTKRDYRDGLPDKAEWGQGIIATFKSGFTQGPVGFGVDCIAQYAVRLDGGRGPSGLRLD' A
#
# COMPACT_ATOMS: atom_id res chain seq x y z
N MET A 1 5.29 4.16 8.70
CA MET A 1 5.70 3.62 7.39
C MET A 1 5.71 2.10 7.48
N PHE A 2 5.22 1.40 6.47
CA PHE A 2 5.20 -0.06 6.41
C PHE A 2 5.64 -0.55 5.03
N ARG A 3 6.10 -1.80 4.97
CA ARG A 3 6.52 -2.47 3.73
C ARG A 3 5.71 -3.75 3.60
N VAL A 4 5.28 -4.08 2.39
CA VAL A 4 4.53 -5.29 2.08
C VAL A 4 5.23 -6.04 0.96
N TYR A 5 5.33 -7.35 1.16
CA TYR A 5 5.83 -8.29 0.18
C TYR A 5 4.85 -9.46 0.08
N THR A 6 4.43 -9.80 -1.13
CA THR A 6 3.52 -10.91 -1.38
C THR A 6 4.02 -11.72 -2.56
N LYS A 7 4.26 -13.02 -2.32
CA LYS A 7 4.44 -14.01 -3.39
C LYS A 7 3.19 -14.87 -3.45
N ARG A 8 2.64 -15.03 -4.65
CA ARG A 8 1.59 -16.02 -4.92
C ARG A 8 2.14 -17.00 -5.95
N ASP A 9 2.29 -18.24 -5.50
CA ASP A 9 2.58 -19.37 -6.37
C ASP A 9 1.25 -19.88 -6.91
N TYR A 10 1.03 -19.75 -8.21
CA TYR A 10 -0.18 -20.28 -8.82
C TYR A 10 0.06 -21.74 -9.21
N ARG A 11 -0.68 -22.66 -8.59
CA ARG A 11 -0.79 -24.03 -9.11
C ARG A 11 -1.72 -23.99 -10.33
N ASP A 12 -1.43 -24.81 -11.35
CA ASP A 12 -2.09 -24.88 -12.67
C ASP A 12 -1.47 -24.06 -13.82
N GLY A 13 -0.17 -23.73 -13.75
CA GLY A 13 0.60 -23.22 -14.90
C GLY A 13 0.43 -21.72 -15.21
N LEU A 14 -0.20 -20.97 -14.30
CA LEU A 14 -0.22 -19.51 -14.36
C LEU A 14 1.12 -18.94 -13.86
N PRO A 15 1.60 -17.82 -14.42
CA PRO A 15 2.87 -17.23 -14.01
C PRO A 15 2.82 -16.76 -12.55
N ASP A 16 3.85 -17.14 -11.79
CA ASP A 16 4.02 -16.72 -10.40
C ASP A 16 4.07 -15.19 -10.29
N LYS A 17 3.37 -14.66 -9.29
CA LYS A 17 3.29 -13.21 -9.05
C LYS A 17 3.98 -12.86 -7.74
N ALA A 18 5.03 -12.06 -7.86
CA ALA A 18 5.63 -11.37 -6.72
C ALA A 18 5.29 -9.88 -6.81
N GLU A 19 4.75 -9.34 -5.71
CA GLU A 19 4.41 -7.93 -5.58
C GLU A 19 5.14 -7.35 -4.37
N TRP A 20 5.72 -6.17 -4.56
CA TRP A 20 6.34 -5.38 -3.50
C TRP A 20 5.74 -3.97 -3.49
N GLY A 21 5.44 -3.51 -2.28
CA GLY A 21 4.82 -2.23 -2.03
C GLY A 21 5.34 -1.58 -0.77
N GLN A 22 5.31 -0.26 -0.78
CA GLN A 22 5.70 0.57 0.34
C GLN A 22 4.57 1.54 0.66
N GLY A 23 4.23 1.62 1.95
CA GLY A 23 3.14 2.45 2.43
C GLY A 23 3.55 3.37 3.56
N ILE A 24 2.86 4.50 3.66
CA ILE A 24 2.89 5.40 4.80
C ILE A 24 1.47 5.57 5.31
N ILE A 25 1.36 5.62 6.63
CA ILE A 25 0.16 6.03 7.35
C ILE A 25 0.60 7.21 8.19
N ALA A 26 -0.08 8.33 8.00
CA ALA A 26 0.07 9.52 8.80
C ALA A 26 -1.20 9.70 9.64
N THR A 27 -1.00 9.92 10.94
CA THR A 27 -2.09 10.13 11.89
C THR A 27 -1.90 11.50 12.51
N PHE A 28 -2.95 12.31 12.48
CA PHE A 28 -3.00 13.62 13.13
C PHE A 28 -4.13 13.64 14.14
N LYS A 29 -3.84 14.17 15.32
CA LYS A 29 -4.81 14.35 16.41
C LYS A 29 -4.63 15.76 16.96
N SER A 30 -5.67 16.58 16.93
CA SER A 30 -5.57 17.98 17.39
C SER A 30 -5.57 18.11 18.92
N GLY A 31 -5.96 17.07 19.65
CA GLY A 31 -6.37 17.22 21.04
C GLY A 31 -7.71 17.96 21.15
N PHE A 32 -8.15 18.22 22.39
CA PHE A 32 -9.42 18.89 22.66
C PHE A 32 -9.21 20.33 23.14
N THR A 33 -10.11 21.24 22.75
CA THR A 33 -10.15 22.61 23.29
C THR A 33 -10.45 22.60 24.80
N GLN A 34 -9.86 23.55 25.53
CA GLN A 34 -10.08 23.67 26.97
C GLN A 34 -11.41 24.37 27.27
N GLY A 35 -12.24 23.77 28.13
CA GLY A 35 -13.53 24.31 28.53
C GLY A 35 -14.48 23.19 28.98
N PRO A 36 -15.72 23.53 29.40
CA PRO A 36 -16.72 22.55 29.81
C PRO A 36 -17.07 21.55 28.70
N VAL A 37 -16.90 21.94 27.43
CA VAL A 37 -17.02 21.08 26.25
C VAL A 37 -15.78 21.29 25.39
N GLY A 38 -15.06 20.19 25.12
CA GLY A 38 -13.88 20.18 24.27
C GLY A 38 -14.22 19.70 22.86
N PHE A 39 -13.69 20.39 21.85
CA PHE A 39 -13.75 19.99 20.45
C PHE A 39 -12.38 19.56 19.96
N GLY A 40 -12.32 18.50 19.17
CA GLY A 40 -11.10 17.98 18.59
C GLY A 40 -11.36 17.38 17.21
N VAL A 41 -10.30 17.26 16.41
CA VAL A 41 -10.31 16.70 15.07
C VAL A 41 -9.18 15.68 14.97
N ASP A 42 -9.54 14.51 14.44
CA ASP A 42 -8.61 13.43 14.15
C ASP A 42 -8.65 13.14 12.65
N CYS A 43 -7.46 13.00 12.05
CA CYS A 43 -7.31 12.69 10.64
C CYS A 43 -6.34 11.53 10.45
N ILE A 44 -6.65 10.65 9.50
CA ILE A 44 -5.77 9.57 9.06
C ILE A 44 -5.58 9.71 7.56
N ALA A 45 -4.33 9.82 7.13
CA ALA A 45 -3.94 9.81 5.73
C ALA A 45 -3.16 8.53 5.43
N GLN A 46 -3.51 7.86 4.34
CA GLN A 46 -2.88 6.62 3.90
C GLN A 46 -2.40 6.80 2.47
N TYR A 47 -1.16 6.43 2.20
CA TYR A 47 -0.60 6.44 0.87
C TYR A 47 0.28 5.20 0.67
N ALA A 48 0.09 4.51 -0.45
CA ALA A 48 0.87 3.33 -0.77
C ALA A 48 1.21 3.31 -2.25
N VAL A 49 2.46 2.93 -2.54
CA VAL A 49 2.97 2.76 -3.90
C VAL A 49 3.40 1.31 -4.09
N ARG A 50 3.04 0.75 -5.24
CA ARG A 50 3.60 -0.50 -5.74
C ARG A 50 4.85 -0.16 -6.53
N LEU A 51 5.97 -0.82 -6.25
CA LEU A 51 7.20 -0.54 -7.01
C LEU A 51 7.64 -1.72 -7.89
N ASP A 52 7.13 -2.94 -7.65
CA ASP A 52 7.34 -4.10 -8.53
C ASP A 52 6.18 -5.09 -8.35
N GLY A 53 5.80 -5.75 -9.42
CA GLY A 53 4.59 -6.55 -9.52
C GLY A 53 4.62 -7.42 -10.75
N GLY A 54 5.67 -8.22 -10.92
CA GLY A 54 5.77 -9.32 -11.87
C GLY A 54 5.03 -9.11 -13.19
N ARG A 55 5.36 -8.07 -13.95
CA ARG A 55 5.02 -8.01 -15.37
C ARG A 55 6.20 -8.61 -16.11
N GLY A 56 6.17 -9.92 -16.36
CA GLY A 56 6.97 -10.51 -17.42
C GLY A 56 6.75 -9.69 -18.71
N PRO A 57 7.77 -9.48 -19.55
CA PRO A 57 7.64 -8.61 -20.70
C PRO A 57 6.49 -9.13 -21.57
N SER A 58 5.42 -8.33 -21.71
CA SER A 58 4.54 -8.42 -22.88
C SER A 58 5.26 -7.80 -24.08
N GLY A 59 6.49 -8.25 -24.32
CA GLY A 59 7.25 -7.98 -25.52
C GLY A 59 6.74 -8.96 -26.55
N LEU A 60 6.00 -8.44 -27.51
CA LEU A 60 5.80 -9.03 -28.83
C LEU A 60 7.10 -9.74 -29.27
N ARG A 61 7.11 -11.07 -29.24
CA ARG A 61 8.15 -11.88 -29.86
C ARG A 61 7.82 -11.91 -31.35
N LEU A 62 8.52 -11.07 -32.11
CA LEU A 62 8.59 -11.20 -33.57
C LEU A 62 9.72 -12.18 -33.87
N ASP A 63 9.35 -13.44 -34.08
CA ASP A 63 10.02 -14.41 -34.94
C ASP A 63 9.07 -15.56 -35.28
#